data_AF-A0A7R7JFZ8-F1
#
_entry.id   AF-A0A7R7JFZ8-F1
#
_cell.length_a   1.000
_cell.length_b   1.000
_cell.length_c   1.000
_cell.angle_alpha   90.00
_cell.angle_beta   90.00
_cell.angle_gamma   90.00
#
_symmetry.space_group_name_H-M   'P 1'
#
loop_
_entity.id
_entity.type
_entity.pdbx_description
1 polymer ?
#
loop_
_entity_poly.entity_id
_entity_poly.type
_entity_poly.pdbx_seq_one_letter_code
_entity_poly.pdbx_strand_id
1 'polypeptide(L)'
;MNVPKPGTVTADVGYQRGLSARTVQMMAIGGAIGTGLFYGAGGGIEQAGPALILAYVVGGLAIFVVMRALGELLVYRPVSGSMSEYAEEFLGRLVGFANGWTYWAVWTTTCMAEITVAGKYVRFWLPAIPEWVTALTVLAILFAANLISVRIFGEAEFWFSLIKVAAIVGIIIVGIAVLLPIPTIGPPAGPTVANLWNDGGIFPTGFSRALLSLQTVVFAYVGVELVGVTAGEAENPKVTLRKAINTLPLRIGLFYVGALLVILSVRGWRHFHSGQSPFVAVFKYIDIPAAAGIVNFILLTAALSSCNAGIYSTGRMVHSLSERGEAPAALQALSSRHVPLPAIAFSALVMGLGVFVQLAFSRACLCLHHLGVRHWDYFRVGLNLSLASGVSPAGGRRKTAGLRLSAAGRTGDHGTGLGISRRCGGFAVLHRPWAHGDHGRCRLVGARRTRLRCPSRRGTDSLR
;
A
#
# COMPACT_ATOMS: atom_id res chain seq x y z
N MET A 1 -27.13 -34.86 -13.96
CA MET A 1 -26.87 -33.45 -14.34
C MET A 1 -25.44 -33.39 -14.86
N ASN A 2 -25.26 -33.19 -16.17
CA ASN A 2 -23.95 -32.98 -16.78
C ASN A 2 -23.46 -31.59 -16.39
N VAL A 3 -22.56 -31.52 -15.41
CA VAL A 3 -21.77 -30.32 -15.16
C VAL A 3 -20.96 -30.05 -16.42
N PRO A 4 -21.07 -28.87 -17.06
CA PRO A 4 -20.25 -28.54 -18.21
C PRO A 4 -18.78 -28.62 -17.77
N LYS A 5 -17.95 -29.35 -18.53
CA LYS A 5 -16.49 -29.30 -18.33
C LYS A 5 -16.07 -27.83 -18.39
N PRO A 6 -15.35 -27.30 -17.39
CA PRO A 6 -14.86 -25.93 -17.46
C PRO A 6 -14.00 -25.83 -18.73
N GLY A 7 -14.32 -24.83 -19.56
CA GLY A 7 -13.52 -24.52 -20.73
C GLY A 7 -12.07 -24.37 -20.29
N THR A 8 -11.19 -25.01 -21.03
CA THR A 8 -9.75 -24.87 -20.92
C THR A 8 -9.36 -23.40 -21.09
N VAL A 9 -9.41 -22.63 -20.01
CA VAL A 9 -8.59 -21.43 -19.88
C VAL A 9 -7.18 -21.96 -19.71
N THR A 10 -6.38 -21.71 -20.74
CA THR A 10 -5.01 -22.17 -20.94
C THR A 10 -4.16 -21.93 -19.70
N ALA A 11 -3.78 -23.02 -19.04
CA ALA A 11 -2.79 -23.02 -17.96
C ALA A 11 -1.43 -22.59 -18.52
N ASP A 12 -0.90 -21.43 -18.09
CA ASP A 12 0.53 -21.06 -18.12
C ASP A 12 1.33 -21.32 -19.42
N VAL A 13 0.72 -21.41 -20.61
CA VAL A 13 1.40 -21.88 -21.84
C VAL A 13 2.43 -20.87 -22.40
N GLY A 14 2.66 -19.73 -21.74
CA GLY A 14 3.58 -18.68 -22.21
C GLY A 14 4.75 -18.34 -21.28
N TYR A 15 4.71 -18.71 -19.98
CA TYR A 15 5.75 -18.31 -19.03
C TYR A 15 6.83 -19.39 -18.87
N GLN A 16 8.11 -19.00 -18.97
CA GLN A 16 9.20 -19.93 -18.65
C GLN A 16 9.20 -20.24 -17.15
N ARG A 17 9.02 -21.52 -16.80
CA ARG A 17 9.25 -22.01 -15.44
C ARG A 17 10.75 -21.90 -15.13
N GLY A 18 11.12 -20.98 -14.24
CA GLY A 18 12.53 -20.69 -13.95
C GLY A 18 12.83 -20.23 -12.52
N LEU A 19 11.84 -20.23 -11.62
CA LEU A 19 12.02 -19.81 -10.24
C LEU A 19 12.22 -21.04 -9.33
N SER A 20 13.42 -21.13 -8.74
CA SER A 20 13.70 -22.17 -7.74
C SER A 20 12.80 -22.01 -6.52
N ALA A 21 12.50 -23.10 -5.81
CA ALA A 21 11.71 -23.05 -4.58
C ALA A 21 12.30 -22.09 -3.52
N ARG A 22 13.64 -21.96 -3.48
CA ARG A 22 14.35 -21.02 -2.60
C ARG A 22 14.09 -19.57 -3.00
N THR A 23 14.09 -19.29 -4.30
CA THR A 23 13.80 -17.96 -4.85
C THR A 23 12.38 -17.53 -4.53
N VAL A 24 11.39 -18.41 -4.73
CA VAL A 24 9.98 -18.14 -4.42
C VAL A 24 9.79 -17.82 -2.93
N GLN A 25 10.43 -18.59 -2.04
CA GLN A 25 10.38 -18.31 -0.60
C GLN A 25 11.02 -16.98 -0.23
N MET A 26 12.15 -16.65 -0.85
CA MET A 26 12.83 -15.39 -0.56
C MET A 26 12.08 -14.20 -1.14
N MET A 27 11.45 -14.31 -2.31
CA MET A 27 10.52 -13.31 -2.80
C MET A 27 9.35 -13.08 -1.84
N ALA A 28 8.80 -14.17 -1.28
CA ALA A 28 7.73 -14.09 -0.30
C ALA A 28 8.16 -13.48 1.04
N ILE A 29 9.45 -13.54 1.37
CA ILE A 29 10.02 -12.86 2.55
C ILE A 29 10.31 -11.40 2.21
N GLY A 30 10.95 -11.14 1.06
CA GLY A 30 11.34 -9.81 0.60
C GLY A 30 10.15 -8.91 0.28
N GLY A 31 9.12 -9.45 -0.38
CA GLY A 31 7.89 -8.74 -0.67
C GLY A 31 7.13 -8.37 0.61
N ALA A 32 7.08 -9.30 1.57
CA ALA A 32 6.42 -9.12 2.85
C ALA A 32 7.22 -8.28 3.86
N ILE A 33 8.43 -7.78 3.52
CA ILE A 33 9.24 -6.91 4.38
C ILE A 33 9.64 -5.70 3.54
N GLY A 34 8.81 -4.65 3.60
CA GLY A 34 8.98 -3.41 2.85
C GLY A 34 8.99 -2.16 3.74
N THR A 35 8.67 -1.02 3.14
CA THR A 35 8.65 0.26 3.87
C THR A 35 7.53 0.36 4.90
N GLY A 36 6.49 -0.47 4.81
CA GLY A 36 5.43 -0.52 5.82
C GLY A 36 5.95 -0.77 7.24
N LEU A 37 6.87 -1.74 7.41
CA LEU A 37 7.55 -1.97 8.68
C LEU A 37 8.60 -0.87 8.95
N PHE A 38 9.46 -0.59 7.98
CA PHE A 38 10.67 0.19 8.27
C PHE A 38 10.48 1.70 8.33
N TYR A 39 9.53 2.24 7.57
CA TYR A 39 9.26 3.67 7.48
C TYR A 39 7.86 3.99 8.02
N GLY A 40 6.85 3.20 7.63
CA GLY A 40 5.47 3.34 8.07
C GLY A 40 5.29 3.16 9.58
N ALA A 41 6.08 2.30 10.22
CA ALA A 41 6.02 2.10 11.66
C ALA A 41 6.33 3.37 12.47
N GLY A 42 7.07 4.36 11.94
CA GLY A 42 7.30 5.62 12.64
C GLY A 42 6.00 6.37 12.94
N GLY A 43 5.15 6.51 11.92
CA GLY A 43 3.80 7.09 12.09
C GLY A 43 2.85 6.17 12.85
N GLY A 44 2.99 4.84 12.69
CA GLY A 44 2.23 3.87 13.48
C GLY A 44 2.51 3.97 14.98
N ILE A 45 3.79 4.13 15.36
CA ILE A 45 4.23 4.28 16.76
C ILE A 45 3.75 5.63 17.29
N GLU A 46 3.89 6.71 16.53
CA GLU A 46 3.38 8.03 16.92
C GLU A 46 1.85 8.00 17.17
N GLN A 47 1.11 7.25 16.36
CA GLN A 47 -0.34 7.15 16.47
C GLN A 47 -0.83 6.25 17.61
N ALA A 48 -0.25 5.05 17.76
CA ALA A 48 -0.74 4.02 18.68
C ALA A 48 0.13 3.82 19.93
N GLY A 49 1.35 4.36 19.95
CA GLY A 49 2.34 4.05 20.98
C GLY A 49 2.67 2.55 21.02
N PRO A 50 2.91 1.97 22.21
CA PRO A 50 3.20 0.56 22.39
C PRO A 50 2.08 -0.39 21.92
N ALA A 51 0.82 0.07 21.86
CA ALA A 51 -0.30 -0.73 21.37
C ALA A 51 -0.14 -1.16 19.90
N LEU A 52 0.75 -0.52 19.14
CA LEU A 52 1.09 -0.96 17.77
C LEU A 52 1.57 -2.42 17.74
N ILE A 53 2.27 -2.87 18.78
CA ILE A 53 2.74 -4.26 18.89
C ILE A 53 1.55 -5.23 18.90
N LEU A 54 0.51 -4.91 19.69
CA LEU A 54 -0.72 -5.70 19.73
C LEU A 54 -1.47 -5.64 18.40
N ALA A 55 -1.48 -4.47 17.75
CA ALA A 55 -2.08 -4.33 16.42
C ALA A 55 -1.38 -5.25 15.39
N TYR A 56 -0.05 -5.36 15.41
CA TYR A 56 0.70 -6.33 14.60
C TYR A 56 0.36 -7.79 14.94
N VAL A 57 0.22 -8.14 16.23
CA VAL A 57 -0.18 -9.51 16.61
C VAL A 57 -1.57 -9.86 16.07
N VAL A 58 -2.55 -8.97 16.25
CA VAL A 58 -3.93 -9.19 15.81
C VAL A 58 -4.03 -9.22 14.28
N GLY A 59 -3.43 -8.24 13.60
CA GLY A 59 -3.37 -8.21 12.14
C GLY A 59 -2.63 -9.43 11.57
N GLY A 60 -1.56 -9.85 12.25
CA GLY A 60 -0.75 -11.01 11.93
C GLY A 60 -1.53 -12.33 12.03
N LEU A 61 -2.38 -12.46 13.05
CA LEU A 61 -3.27 -13.61 13.19
C LEU A 61 -4.33 -13.63 12.07
N ALA A 62 -4.92 -12.48 11.76
CA ALA A 62 -5.90 -12.36 10.69
C ALA A 62 -5.30 -12.73 9.32
N ILE A 63 -4.13 -12.18 8.97
CA ILE A 63 -3.47 -12.51 7.70
C ILE A 63 -3.03 -13.97 7.65
N PHE A 64 -2.64 -14.58 8.78
CA PHE A 64 -2.33 -16.00 8.83
C PHE A 64 -3.53 -16.88 8.46
N VAL A 65 -4.73 -16.55 8.96
CA VAL A 65 -5.97 -17.26 8.60
C VAL A 65 -6.27 -17.09 7.11
N VAL A 66 -6.15 -15.87 6.57
CA VAL A 66 -6.36 -15.62 5.14
C VAL A 66 -5.37 -16.42 4.28
N MET A 67 -4.10 -16.45 4.67
CA MET A 67 -3.05 -17.18 3.94
C MET A 67 -3.23 -18.70 4.04
N ARG A 68 -3.79 -19.21 5.14
CA ARG A 68 -4.17 -20.63 5.25
C ARG A 68 -5.27 -20.98 4.24
N ALA A 69 -6.34 -20.18 4.18
CA ALA A 69 -7.41 -20.38 3.21
C ALA A 69 -6.90 -20.28 1.76
N LEU A 70 -6.06 -19.28 1.46
CA LEU A 70 -5.43 -19.13 0.15
C LEU A 70 -4.53 -20.34 -0.19
N GLY A 71 -3.80 -20.85 0.79
CA GLY A 71 -2.96 -22.04 0.63
C GLY A 71 -3.74 -23.29 0.21
N GLU A 72 -4.93 -23.50 0.78
CA GLU A 72 -5.80 -24.62 0.41
C GLU A 72 -6.29 -24.50 -1.04
N LEU A 73 -6.68 -23.30 -1.47
CA LEU A 73 -7.07 -23.03 -2.86
C LEU A 73 -5.91 -23.27 -3.86
N LEU A 74 -4.70 -22.81 -3.51
CA LEU A 74 -3.52 -22.99 -4.35
C LEU A 74 -3.03 -24.44 -4.42
N VAL A 75 -3.25 -25.24 -3.36
CA VAL A 75 -2.96 -26.68 -3.38
C VAL A 75 -4.00 -27.43 -4.21
N TYR A 76 -5.26 -26.96 -4.22
CA TYR A 76 -6.32 -27.49 -5.06
C TYR A 76 -6.03 -27.25 -6.54
N ARG A 77 -5.70 -26.01 -6.93
CA ARG A 77 -5.40 -25.66 -8.33
C ARG A 77 -4.37 -24.53 -8.41
N PRO A 78 -3.08 -24.79 -8.64
CA PRO A 78 -2.07 -23.74 -8.75
C PRO A 78 -2.30 -22.94 -10.04
N VAL A 79 -2.69 -21.68 -9.91
CA VAL A 79 -2.87 -20.73 -11.02
C VAL A 79 -2.11 -19.43 -10.73
N SER A 80 -1.52 -18.84 -11.77
CA SER A 80 -0.68 -17.63 -11.70
C SER A 80 -1.50 -16.33 -11.55
N GLY A 81 -2.75 -16.28 -12.01
CA GLY A 81 -3.69 -15.18 -11.72
C GLY A 81 -4.22 -15.15 -10.28
N SER A 82 -3.82 -16.16 -9.49
CA SER A 82 -3.99 -16.28 -8.03
C SER A 82 -5.42 -15.93 -7.57
N MET A 83 -5.55 -14.94 -6.68
CA MET A 83 -6.81 -14.57 -6.03
C MET A 83 -7.88 -14.04 -7.00
N SER A 84 -7.50 -13.43 -8.12
CA SER A 84 -8.49 -12.89 -9.06
C SER A 84 -9.22 -13.99 -9.84
N GLU A 85 -8.53 -15.09 -10.15
CA GLU A 85 -9.12 -16.25 -10.82
C GLU A 85 -10.03 -17.04 -9.88
N TYR A 86 -9.63 -17.25 -8.62
CA TYR A 86 -10.52 -17.89 -7.64
C TYR A 86 -11.77 -17.05 -7.38
N ALA A 87 -11.63 -15.73 -7.28
CA ALA A 87 -12.77 -14.83 -7.12
C ALA A 87 -13.74 -14.94 -8.31
N GLU A 88 -13.22 -15.03 -9.54
CA GLU A 88 -14.05 -15.25 -10.72
C GLU A 88 -14.74 -16.62 -10.71
N GLU A 89 -13.99 -17.68 -10.41
CA GLU A 89 -14.48 -19.06 -10.43
C GLU A 89 -15.59 -19.29 -9.39
N PHE A 90 -15.41 -18.80 -8.16
CA PHE A 90 -16.33 -19.08 -7.05
C PHE A 90 -17.41 -18.01 -6.84
N LEU A 91 -17.16 -16.76 -7.21
CA LEU A 91 -18.07 -15.63 -6.94
C LEU A 91 -18.56 -14.92 -8.22
N GLY A 92 -18.03 -15.31 -9.38
CA GLY A 92 -18.42 -14.79 -10.69
C GLY A 92 -17.51 -13.67 -11.22
N ARG A 93 -17.64 -13.43 -12.53
CA ARG A 93 -16.76 -12.55 -13.31
C ARG A 93 -16.58 -11.14 -12.75
N LEU A 94 -17.65 -10.51 -12.27
CA LEU A 94 -17.57 -9.16 -11.70
C LEU A 94 -16.66 -9.09 -10.47
N VAL A 95 -16.70 -10.11 -9.62
CA VAL A 95 -15.88 -10.17 -8.40
C VAL A 95 -14.42 -10.45 -8.75
N GLY A 96 -14.18 -11.32 -9.74
CA GLY A 96 -12.85 -11.54 -10.33
C GLY A 96 -12.22 -10.27 -10.88
N PHE A 97 -12.97 -9.55 -11.74
CA PHE A 97 -12.59 -8.26 -12.30
C PHE A 97 -12.24 -7.24 -11.21
N ALA A 98 -13.15 -7.05 -10.24
CA ALA A 98 -12.96 -6.09 -9.17
C ALA A 98 -11.75 -6.45 -8.30
N ASN A 99 -11.54 -7.74 -8.00
CA ASN A 99 -10.40 -8.20 -7.23
C ASN A 99 -9.07 -8.00 -7.98
N GLY A 100 -9.01 -8.31 -9.28
CA GLY A 100 -7.81 -8.14 -10.09
C GLY A 100 -7.39 -6.67 -10.20
N TRP A 101 -8.32 -5.77 -10.50
CA TRP A 101 -8.04 -4.33 -10.54
C TRP A 101 -7.72 -3.73 -9.17
N THR A 102 -8.36 -4.22 -8.11
CA THR A 102 -8.02 -3.80 -6.73
C THR A 102 -6.61 -4.24 -6.37
N TYR A 103 -6.24 -5.49 -6.67
CA TYR A 103 -4.90 -6.01 -6.47
C TYR A 103 -3.85 -5.20 -7.22
N TRP A 104 -4.10 -4.90 -8.50
CA TRP A 104 -3.24 -4.04 -9.30
C TRP A 104 -3.10 -2.65 -8.66
N ALA A 105 -4.21 -2.01 -8.28
CA ALA A 105 -4.19 -0.68 -7.67
C ALA A 105 -3.44 -0.64 -6.33
N VAL A 106 -3.62 -1.65 -5.47
CA VAL A 106 -2.88 -1.81 -4.21
C VAL A 106 -1.39 -1.83 -4.50
N TRP A 107 -0.92 -2.71 -5.40
CA TRP A 107 0.49 -2.81 -5.69
C TRP A 107 1.06 -1.59 -6.40
N THR A 108 0.32 -0.98 -7.33
CA THR A 108 0.73 0.26 -7.98
C THR A 108 0.92 1.38 -6.96
N THR A 109 -0.02 1.57 -6.03
CA THR A 109 0.07 2.60 -4.98
C THR A 109 1.14 2.28 -3.94
N THR A 110 1.33 1.01 -3.57
CA THR A 110 2.44 0.57 -2.72
C THR A 110 3.78 0.89 -3.38
N CYS A 111 3.99 0.53 -4.65
CA CYS A 111 5.23 0.86 -5.38
C CYS A 111 5.49 2.38 -5.43
N MET A 112 4.45 3.21 -5.60
CA MET A 112 4.59 4.67 -5.50
C MET A 112 5.09 5.12 -4.12
N ALA A 113 4.57 4.52 -3.04
CA ALA A 113 5.04 4.80 -1.69
C ALA A 113 6.50 4.35 -1.49
N GLU A 114 6.85 3.16 -1.96
CA GLU A 114 8.19 2.58 -1.88
C GLU A 114 9.25 3.45 -2.58
N ILE A 115 9.00 3.88 -3.83
CA ILE A 115 9.94 4.76 -4.56
C ILE A 115 10.05 6.17 -3.95
N THR A 116 8.97 6.67 -3.33
CA THR A 116 8.98 7.93 -2.60
C THR A 116 9.87 7.82 -1.35
N VAL A 117 9.72 6.73 -0.59
CA VAL A 117 10.55 6.47 0.58
C VAL A 117 12.01 6.21 0.19
N ALA A 118 12.27 5.56 -0.95
CA ALA A 118 13.62 5.42 -1.48
C ALA A 118 14.30 6.79 -1.69
N GLY A 119 13.56 7.79 -2.20
CA GLY A 119 14.02 9.17 -2.29
C GLY A 119 14.42 9.76 -0.94
N LYS A 120 13.64 9.50 0.11
CA LYS A 120 13.95 9.95 1.47
C LYS A 120 15.18 9.26 2.06
N TYR A 121 15.38 7.98 1.78
CA TYR A 121 16.59 7.28 2.20
C TYR A 121 17.83 7.81 1.47
N VAL A 122 17.76 8.11 0.18
CA VAL A 122 18.91 8.70 -0.55
C VAL A 122 19.27 10.08 -0.03
N ARG A 123 18.28 10.90 0.34
CA ARG A 123 18.50 12.22 0.96
C ARG A 123 19.27 12.18 2.27
N PHE A 124 19.34 11.03 2.95
CA PHE A 124 20.18 10.85 4.13
C PHE A 124 21.66 11.16 3.83
N TRP A 125 22.18 10.70 2.68
CA TRP A 125 23.57 10.94 2.27
C TRP A 125 23.69 12.11 1.29
N LEU A 126 22.71 12.26 0.40
CA LEU A 126 22.71 13.25 -0.67
C LEU A 126 21.51 14.19 -0.53
N PRO A 127 21.50 15.08 0.48
CA PRO A 127 20.36 15.93 0.79
C PRO A 127 20.02 16.93 -0.32
N ALA A 128 20.98 17.23 -1.20
CA ALA A 128 20.83 18.10 -2.35
C ALA A 128 19.97 17.48 -3.48
N ILE A 129 19.81 16.15 -3.51
CA ILE A 129 19.01 15.48 -4.53
C ILE A 129 17.53 15.51 -4.12
N PRO A 130 16.64 16.07 -4.96
CA PRO A 130 15.21 16.05 -4.68
C PRO A 130 14.64 14.62 -4.71
N GLU A 131 13.69 14.33 -3.82
CA GLU A 131 13.09 12.97 -3.67
C GLU A 131 12.52 12.42 -4.98
N TRP A 132 11.90 13.29 -5.79
CA TRP A 132 11.27 12.90 -7.05
C TRP A 132 12.27 12.43 -8.11
N VAL A 133 13.48 13.01 -8.13
CA VAL A 133 14.54 12.60 -9.06
C VAL A 133 14.92 11.17 -8.74
N THR A 134 15.21 10.90 -7.46
CA THR A 134 15.51 9.55 -7.00
C THR A 134 14.36 8.59 -7.30
N ALA A 135 13.11 8.98 -7.04
CA ALA A 135 11.95 8.12 -7.28
C ALA A 135 11.83 7.72 -8.76
N LEU A 136 11.98 8.67 -9.70
CA LEU A 136 11.96 8.37 -11.14
C LEU A 136 13.15 7.53 -11.58
N THR A 137 14.36 7.83 -11.08
CA THR A 137 15.56 7.05 -11.40
C THR A 137 15.42 5.60 -10.91
N VAL A 138 14.95 5.41 -9.68
CA VAL A 138 14.68 4.09 -9.11
C VAL A 138 13.63 3.35 -9.94
N LEU A 139 12.51 4.00 -10.25
CA LEU A 139 11.45 3.39 -11.05
C LEU A 139 11.98 2.97 -12.43
N ALA A 140 12.81 3.79 -13.09
CA ALA A 140 13.42 3.46 -14.37
C ALA A 140 14.37 2.26 -14.27
N ILE A 141 15.20 2.20 -13.22
CA ILE A 141 16.10 1.07 -12.96
C ILE A 141 15.30 -0.22 -12.74
N LEU A 142 14.26 -0.17 -11.88
CA LEU A 142 13.43 -1.34 -11.57
C LEU A 142 12.61 -1.79 -12.78
N PHE A 143 12.08 -0.84 -13.55
CA PHE A 143 11.40 -1.13 -14.82
C PHE A 143 12.33 -1.86 -15.78
N ALA A 144 13.54 -1.33 -16.01
CA ALA A 144 14.53 -1.97 -16.88
C ALA A 144 14.93 -3.37 -16.37
N ALA A 145 15.11 -3.53 -15.06
CA ALA A 145 15.41 -4.83 -14.45
C ALA A 145 14.31 -5.87 -14.72
N ASN A 146 13.04 -5.47 -14.68
CA ASN A 146 11.90 -6.34 -14.98
C ASN A 146 11.80 -6.75 -16.46
N LEU A 147 12.52 -6.08 -17.38
CA LEU A 147 12.56 -6.45 -18.80
C LEU A 147 13.66 -7.46 -19.15
N ILE A 148 14.68 -7.63 -18.29
CA ILE A 148 15.88 -8.38 -18.66
C ILE A 148 15.68 -9.89 -18.54
N SER A 149 15.33 -10.39 -17.35
CA SER A 149 15.08 -11.82 -17.10
C SER A 149 14.49 -12.05 -15.70
N VAL A 150 13.48 -12.91 -15.60
CA VAL A 150 12.87 -13.36 -14.33
C VAL A 150 13.89 -14.10 -13.43
N ARG A 151 14.93 -14.70 -14.01
CA ARG A 151 15.95 -15.42 -13.25
C ARG A 151 16.90 -14.48 -12.49
N ILE A 152 17.36 -13.41 -13.17
CA ILE A 152 18.21 -12.38 -12.54
C ILE A 152 17.42 -11.67 -11.45
N PHE A 153 16.14 -11.40 -11.70
CA PHE A 153 15.21 -10.91 -10.70
C PHE A 153 15.19 -11.80 -9.45
N GLY A 154 14.99 -13.11 -9.62
CA GLY A 154 14.96 -14.05 -8.53
C GLY A 154 16.25 -14.10 -7.69
N GLU A 155 17.41 -14.04 -8.35
CA GLU A 155 18.72 -14.03 -7.67
C GLU A 155 18.96 -12.70 -6.93
N ALA A 156 18.62 -11.55 -7.52
CA ALA A 156 18.71 -10.26 -6.85
C ALA A 156 17.81 -10.21 -5.61
N GLU A 157 16.59 -10.72 -5.72
CA GLU A 157 15.62 -10.74 -4.63
C GLU A 157 16.06 -11.64 -3.47
N PHE A 158 16.74 -12.73 -3.79
CA PHE A 158 17.38 -13.59 -2.81
C PHE A 158 18.39 -12.81 -1.95
N TRP A 159 19.29 -12.07 -2.59
CA TRP A 159 20.31 -11.27 -1.89
C TRP A 159 19.69 -10.12 -1.10
N PHE A 160 18.74 -9.37 -1.68
CA PHE A 160 18.06 -8.30 -0.97
C PHE A 160 17.31 -8.81 0.26
N SER A 161 16.59 -9.92 0.14
CA SER A 161 15.86 -10.50 1.26
C SER A 161 16.80 -11.01 2.36
N LEU A 162 17.94 -11.59 2.00
CA LEU A 162 18.96 -12.00 2.97
C LEU A 162 19.49 -10.80 3.77
N ILE A 163 19.79 -9.69 3.08
CA ILE A 163 20.23 -8.44 3.72
C ILE A 163 19.16 -7.94 4.69
N LYS A 164 17.88 -7.94 4.31
CA LYS A 164 16.77 -7.51 5.20
C LYS A 164 16.68 -8.34 6.47
N VAL A 165 16.72 -9.67 6.33
CA VAL A 165 16.62 -10.59 7.46
C VAL A 165 17.82 -10.43 8.39
N ALA A 166 19.03 -10.39 7.84
CA ALA A 166 20.26 -10.18 8.60
C ALA A 166 20.22 -8.83 9.35
N ALA A 167 19.70 -7.79 8.72
CA ALA A 167 19.56 -6.48 9.33
C ALA A 167 18.57 -6.50 10.50
N ILE A 168 17.38 -7.07 10.34
CA ILE A 168 16.41 -7.13 11.43
C ILE A 168 16.97 -7.92 12.62
N VAL A 169 17.60 -9.07 12.35
CA VAL A 169 18.26 -9.87 13.39
C VAL A 169 19.38 -9.06 14.06
N GLY A 170 20.21 -8.37 13.30
CA GLY A 170 21.26 -7.49 13.83
C GLY A 170 20.71 -6.35 14.69
N ILE A 171 19.61 -5.72 14.27
CA ILE A 171 18.92 -4.67 15.03
C ILE A 171 18.40 -5.22 16.36
N ILE A 172 17.80 -6.41 16.36
CA ILE A 172 17.33 -7.08 17.58
C ILE A 172 18.51 -7.39 18.51
N ILE A 173 19.60 -7.96 17.99
CA ILE A 173 20.78 -8.30 18.79
C ILE A 173 21.40 -7.05 19.41
N VAL A 174 21.63 -6.01 18.60
CA VAL A 174 22.21 -4.73 19.08
C VAL A 174 21.28 -4.08 20.10
N GLY A 175 19.98 -4.04 19.84
CA GLY A 175 19.04 -3.45 20.77
C GLY A 175 18.94 -4.23 22.10
N ILE A 176 19.00 -5.57 22.07
CA ILE A 176 19.11 -6.37 23.30
C ILE A 176 20.42 -6.07 24.03
N ALA A 177 21.54 -5.98 23.32
CA ALA A 177 22.83 -5.65 23.92
C ALA A 177 22.84 -4.29 24.62
N VAL A 178 22.15 -3.29 24.04
CA VAL A 178 21.96 -1.94 24.63
C VAL A 178 21.03 -1.97 25.85
N LEU A 179 20.11 -2.94 25.94
CA LEU A 179 19.24 -3.11 27.11
C LEU A 179 19.93 -3.82 28.27
N LEU A 180 21.01 -4.55 28.01
CA LEU A 180 21.86 -5.10 29.06
C LEU A 180 22.72 -3.97 29.64
N PRO A 181 22.90 -3.88 30.98
CA PRO A 181 23.66 -2.80 31.63
C PRO A 181 25.17 -2.98 31.43
N ILE A 182 25.62 -2.99 30.18
CA ILE A 182 27.02 -3.13 29.77
C ILE A 182 27.59 -1.70 29.66
N PRO A 183 28.59 -1.30 30.47
CA PRO A 183 29.05 0.10 30.60
C PRO A 183 29.63 0.78 29.34
N THR A 184 29.59 0.12 28.18
CA THR A 184 30.22 0.57 26.93
C THR A 184 29.29 0.51 25.71
N ILE A 185 28.04 0.04 25.85
CA ILE A 185 27.13 -0.19 24.74
C ILE A 185 25.89 0.69 24.86
N GLY A 186 25.82 1.73 24.00
CA GLY A 186 24.69 2.64 23.93
C GLY A 186 24.66 3.72 25.03
N PRO A 187 23.57 4.49 25.11
CA PRO A 187 23.48 5.64 26.00
C PRO A 187 23.44 5.21 27.48
N PRO A 188 24.07 5.98 28.39
CA PRO A 188 24.17 5.60 29.81
C PRO A 188 22.82 5.58 30.54
N ALA A 189 21.80 6.22 29.99
CA ALA A 189 20.44 6.23 30.53
C ALA A 189 19.41 6.24 29.39
N GLY A 190 18.22 5.71 29.66
CA GLY A 190 17.09 5.72 28.73
C GLY A 190 16.67 4.34 28.22
N PRO A 191 17.57 3.47 27.71
CA PRO A 191 17.19 2.11 27.33
C PRO A 191 16.67 1.30 28.52
N THR A 192 15.41 0.86 28.45
CA THR A 192 14.80 0.00 29.45
C THR A 192 13.54 -0.65 28.89
N VAL A 193 13.29 -1.91 29.22
CA VAL A 193 12.04 -2.61 28.84
C VAL A 193 10.81 -1.85 29.36
N ALA A 194 10.96 -1.10 30.46
CA ALA A 194 9.90 -0.30 31.03
C ALA A 194 9.41 0.83 30.11
N ASN A 195 10.16 1.21 29.06
CA ASN A 195 9.71 2.14 28.03
C ASN A 195 8.46 1.66 27.26
N LEU A 196 8.14 0.37 27.33
CA LEU A 196 6.91 -0.20 26.76
C LEU A 196 5.63 0.23 27.51
N TRP A 197 5.74 0.73 28.75
CA TRP A 197 4.56 1.09 29.55
C TRP A 197 4.72 2.32 30.44
N ASN A 198 5.93 2.85 30.64
CA ASN A 198 6.16 4.00 31.53
C ASN A 198 5.52 5.30 31.01
N ASP A 199 5.33 5.45 29.70
CA ASP A 199 4.76 6.65 29.07
C ASP A 199 3.24 6.55 28.84
N GLY A 200 2.48 6.15 29.86
CA GLY A 200 1.01 6.07 29.80
C GLY A 200 0.44 4.68 29.52
N GLY A 201 1.19 3.62 29.85
CA GLY A 201 0.77 2.23 29.68
C GLY A 201 0.84 1.75 28.24
N ILE A 202 0.13 0.66 27.94
CA ILE A 202 0.13 0.03 26.61
C ILE A 202 -0.69 0.85 25.60
N PHE A 203 -1.75 1.54 26.05
CA PHE A 203 -2.66 2.34 25.22
C PHE A 203 -2.59 3.84 25.54
N PRO A 204 -1.42 4.49 25.43
CA PRO A 204 -1.23 5.87 25.87
C PRO A 204 -1.99 6.89 25.01
N THR A 205 -2.29 6.53 23.75
CA THR A 205 -3.07 7.36 22.82
C THR A 205 -4.54 6.94 22.73
N GLY A 206 -4.98 5.98 23.55
CA GLY A 206 -6.33 5.43 23.58
C GLY A 206 -6.57 4.30 22.59
N PHE A 207 -7.55 3.45 22.90
CA PHE A 207 -7.88 2.25 22.12
C PHE A 207 -8.32 2.56 20.68
N SER A 208 -9.03 3.67 20.46
CA SER A 208 -9.49 4.07 19.12
C SER A 208 -8.32 4.36 18.17
N ARG A 209 -7.25 5.00 18.65
CA ARG A 209 -6.06 5.26 17.84
C ARG A 209 -5.25 3.99 17.59
N ALA A 210 -5.20 3.08 18.55
CA ALA A 210 -4.64 1.74 18.35
C ALA A 210 -5.41 0.99 17.25
N LEU A 211 -6.75 1.06 17.26
CA LEU A 211 -7.58 0.43 16.22
C LEU A 211 -7.33 1.05 14.84
N LEU A 212 -7.21 2.39 14.76
CA LEU A 212 -6.88 3.08 13.50
C LEU A 212 -5.50 2.69 12.97
N SER A 213 -4.55 2.34 13.84
CA SER A 213 -3.22 1.90 13.41
C SER A 213 -3.20 0.53 12.70
N LEU A 214 -4.28 -0.25 12.79
CA LEU A 214 -4.41 -1.50 12.03
C LEU A 214 -4.29 -1.28 10.52
N GLN A 215 -4.68 -0.12 10.00
CA GLN A 215 -4.50 0.19 8.57
C GLN A 215 -3.02 0.19 8.18
N THR A 216 -2.14 0.72 9.04
CA THR A 216 -0.69 0.76 8.85
C THR A 216 -0.11 -0.65 8.95
N VAL A 217 -0.63 -1.45 9.87
CA VAL A 217 -0.27 -2.86 10.04
C VAL A 217 -0.64 -3.68 8.81
N VAL A 218 -1.87 -3.53 8.29
CA VAL A 218 -2.33 -4.22 7.09
C VAL A 218 -1.48 -3.83 5.88
N PHE A 219 -1.15 -2.55 5.73
CA PHE A 219 -0.22 -2.09 4.70
C PHE A 219 1.16 -2.77 4.83
N ALA A 220 1.67 -2.92 6.05
CA ALA A 220 2.95 -3.58 6.26
C ALA A 220 2.93 -5.08 5.92
N TYR A 221 1.76 -5.72 5.88
CA TYR A 221 1.62 -7.13 5.47
C TYR A 221 1.38 -7.35 3.97
N VAL A 222 1.24 -6.29 3.18
CA VAL A 222 1.23 -6.41 1.72
C VAL A 222 2.52 -7.08 1.26
N GLY A 223 2.42 -8.05 0.36
CA GLY A 223 3.54 -8.88 -0.09
C GLY A 223 3.58 -10.28 0.50
N VAL A 224 2.86 -10.55 1.60
CA VAL A 224 2.72 -11.92 2.13
C VAL A 224 2.01 -12.83 1.12
N GLU A 225 1.06 -12.27 0.37
CA GLU A 225 0.28 -12.95 -0.66
C GLU A 225 1.06 -13.27 -1.94
N LEU A 226 2.25 -12.69 -2.12
CA LEU A 226 3.08 -12.89 -3.31
C LEU A 226 3.47 -14.37 -3.51
N VAL A 227 3.49 -15.14 -2.42
CA VAL A 227 3.62 -16.61 -2.45
C VAL A 227 2.57 -17.23 -3.39
N GLY A 228 1.35 -16.69 -3.38
CA GLY A 228 0.24 -17.19 -4.17
C GLY A 228 0.35 -16.86 -5.65
N VAL A 229 0.90 -15.70 -6.01
CA VAL A 229 1.12 -15.31 -7.41
C VAL A 229 2.27 -16.11 -8.02
N THR A 230 3.32 -16.34 -7.23
CA THR A 230 4.50 -17.10 -7.67
C THR A 230 4.33 -18.62 -7.54
N ALA A 231 3.22 -19.07 -6.95
CA ALA A 231 2.91 -20.49 -6.78
C ALA A 231 2.88 -21.25 -8.11
N GLY A 232 2.31 -20.66 -9.16
CA GLY A 232 2.20 -21.27 -10.50
C GLY A 232 3.56 -21.45 -11.19
N GLU A 233 4.56 -20.65 -10.79
CA GLU A 233 5.91 -20.66 -11.37
C GLU A 233 6.91 -21.52 -10.58
N ALA A 234 6.50 -22.06 -9.43
CA ALA A 234 7.36 -22.85 -8.54
C ALA A 234 7.52 -24.30 -9.03
N GLU A 235 8.73 -24.87 -8.89
CA GLU A 235 9.02 -26.28 -9.24
C GLU A 235 8.16 -27.29 -8.48
N ASN A 236 7.92 -27.03 -7.19
CA ASN A 236 7.02 -27.83 -6.35
C ASN A 236 6.09 -26.91 -5.54
N PRO A 237 4.95 -26.51 -6.12
CA PRO A 237 4.05 -25.52 -5.51
C PRO A 237 3.54 -25.96 -4.15
N LYS A 238 3.10 -27.22 -4.01
CA LYS A 238 2.51 -27.73 -2.75
C LYS A 238 3.46 -27.63 -1.56
N VAL A 239 4.71 -28.10 -1.73
CA VAL A 239 5.71 -28.07 -0.66
C VAL A 239 6.15 -26.64 -0.37
N THR A 240 6.36 -25.84 -1.41
CA THR A 240 6.83 -24.45 -1.29
C THR A 240 5.81 -23.58 -0.56
N LEU A 241 4.52 -23.68 -0.94
CA LEU A 241 3.43 -22.95 -0.31
C LEU A 241 3.23 -23.36 1.14
N ARG A 242 3.20 -24.66 1.42
CA ARG A 242 3.06 -25.16 2.79
C ARG A 242 4.15 -24.61 3.70
N LYS A 243 5.41 -24.60 3.24
CA LYS A 243 6.54 -24.04 4.00
C LYS A 243 6.39 -22.52 4.17
N ALA A 244 6.06 -21.78 3.11
CA ALA A 244 5.90 -20.34 3.18
C ALA A 244 4.78 -19.93 4.15
N ILE A 245 3.62 -20.58 4.09
CA ILE A 245 2.48 -20.26 4.96
C ILE A 245 2.78 -20.64 6.41
N ASN A 246 3.33 -21.84 6.68
CA ASN A 246 3.58 -22.28 8.06
C ASN A 246 4.72 -21.51 8.76
N THR A 247 5.62 -20.89 7.99
CA THR A 247 6.67 -20.01 8.54
C THR A 247 6.18 -18.58 8.74
N LEU A 248 4.98 -18.21 8.27
CA LEU A 248 4.44 -16.85 8.39
C LEU A 248 4.34 -16.37 9.86
N PRO A 249 3.83 -17.15 10.84
CA PRO A 249 3.78 -16.70 12.23
C PRO A 249 5.17 -16.41 12.81
N LEU A 250 6.17 -17.21 12.47
CA LEU A 250 7.55 -16.98 12.88
C LEU A 250 8.08 -15.66 12.30
N ARG A 251 7.79 -15.39 11.02
CA ARG A 251 8.18 -14.14 10.35
C ARG A 251 7.50 -12.92 10.98
N ILE A 252 6.22 -13.04 11.33
CA ILE A 252 5.48 -11.98 12.04
C ILE A 252 6.08 -11.75 13.43
N GLY A 253 6.29 -12.83 14.20
CA GLY A 253 6.85 -12.76 15.55
C GLY A 253 8.24 -12.15 15.57
N LEU A 254 9.13 -12.57 14.67
CA LEU A 254 10.51 -12.09 14.64
C LEU A 254 10.63 -10.69 14.05
N PHE A 255 10.09 -10.48 12.84
CA PHE A 255 10.38 -9.27 12.07
C PHE A 255 9.55 -8.06 12.50
N TYR A 256 8.31 -8.29 12.94
CA TYR A 256 7.40 -7.21 13.30
C TYR A 256 7.37 -7.03 14.82
N VAL A 257 6.93 -8.06 15.53
CA VAL A 257 6.71 -7.98 16.98
C VAL A 257 8.04 -7.86 17.72
N GLY A 258 9.01 -8.74 17.42
CA GLY A 258 10.32 -8.76 18.06
C GLY A 258 11.12 -7.48 17.82
N ALA A 259 11.16 -7.01 16.57
CA ALA A 259 11.83 -5.76 16.24
C ALA A 259 11.22 -4.54 16.96
N LEU A 260 9.88 -4.44 16.99
CA LEU A 260 9.20 -3.32 17.66
C LEU A 260 9.33 -3.37 19.19
N LEU A 261 9.27 -4.56 19.79
CA LEU A 261 9.52 -4.74 21.23
C LEU A 261 10.88 -4.19 21.61
N VAL A 262 11.92 -4.55 20.85
CA VAL A 262 13.29 -4.09 21.10
C VAL A 262 13.42 -2.58 20.86
N ILE A 263 12.93 -2.07 19.73
CA ILE A 263 13.01 -0.64 19.38
C ILE A 263 12.34 0.24 20.45
N LEU A 264 11.14 -0.13 20.89
CA LEU A 264 10.38 0.62 21.89
C LEU A 264 10.95 0.44 23.31
N SER A 265 11.67 -0.65 23.58
CA SER A 265 12.42 -0.80 24.82
C SER A 265 13.69 0.06 24.82
N VAL A 266 14.39 0.16 23.69
CA VAL A 266 15.62 0.97 23.59
C VAL A 266 15.30 2.46 23.70
N ARG A 267 14.19 2.92 23.12
CA ARG A 267 13.77 4.32 23.19
C ARG A 267 12.26 4.43 23.28
N GLY A 268 11.77 5.25 24.21
CA GLY A 268 10.33 5.48 24.42
C GLY A 268 9.59 5.96 23.16
N TRP A 269 8.31 5.57 23.05
CA TRP A 269 7.51 5.75 21.83
C TRP A 269 7.38 7.21 21.37
N ARG A 270 7.46 8.18 22.30
CA ARG A 270 7.33 9.62 22.03
C ARG A 270 8.46 10.21 21.18
N HIS A 271 9.56 9.48 21.02
CA HIS A 271 10.69 9.91 20.20
C HIS A 271 10.57 9.48 18.73
N PHE A 272 9.53 8.73 18.38
CA PHE A 272 9.26 8.33 17.01
C PHE A 272 8.19 9.22 16.41
N HIS A 273 8.47 9.69 15.19
CA HIS A 273 7.58 10.58 14.45
C HIS A 273 7.38 10.05 13.04
N SER A 274 6.22 10.36 12.48
CA SER A 274 5.92 10.15 11.08
C SER A 274 6.96 10.85 10.20
N GLY A 275 7.30 10.21 9.08
CA GLY A 275 8.29 10.75 8.16
C GLY A 275 9.75 10.32 8.47
N GLN A 276 9.98 9.52 9.51
CA GLN A 276 11.30 8.97 9.82
C GLN A 276 11.21 7.48 10.12
N SER A 277 12.26 6.74 9.76
CA SER A 277 12.35 5.32 10.11
C SER A 277 12.69 5.16 11.60
N PRO A 278 11.88 4.44 12.39
CA PRO A 278 12.22 4.15 13.79
C PRO A 278 13.50 3.34 13.92
N PHE A 279 13.80 2.50 12.93
CA PHE A 279 15.03 1.70 12.89
C PHE A 279 16.25 2.62 12.75
N VAL A 280 16.25 3.57 11.82
CA VAL A 280 17.36 4.54 11.71
C VAL A 280 17.43 5.45 12.94
N ALA A 281 16.30 5.86 13.50
CA ALA A 281 16.23 6.73 14.67
C ALA A 281 16.87 6.09 15.91
N VAL A 282 16.69 4.78 16.11
CA VAL A 282 17.33 4.04 17.21
C VAL A 282 18.85 3.98 17.01
N PHE A 283 19.37 3.71 15.81
CA PHE A 283 20.82 3.68 15.61
C PHE A 283 21.48 5.05 15.73
N LYS A 284 20.77 6.13 15.37
CA LYS A 284 21.20 7.49 15.69
C LYS A 284 21.21 7.77 17.18
N TYR A 285 20.29 7.18 17.93
CA TYR A 285 20.21 7.33 19.38
C TYR A 285 21.31 6.57 20.12
N ILE A 286 21.63 5.36 19.67
CA ILE A 286 22.70 4.54 20.24
C ILE A 286 24.09 5.15 19.93
N ASP A 287 24.16 6.06 18.95
CA ASP A 287 25.35 6.81 18.55
C ASP A 287 26.52 5.92 18.09
N ILE A 288 26.20 4.81 17.40
CA ILE A 288 27.23 3.97 16.78
C ILE A 288 27.66 4.61 15.45
N PRO A 289 28.96 4.94 15.27
CA PRO A 289 29.46 5.52 14.03
C PRO A 289 29.10 4.68 12.81
N ALA A 290 28.68 5.34 11.72
CA ALA A 290 28.26 4.74 10.44
C ALA A 290 27.05 3.78 10.48
N ALA A 291 26.61 3.28 11.64
CA ALA A 291 25.55 2.28 11.74
C ALA A 291 24.20 2.80 11.23
N ALA A 292 23.85 4.05 11.55
CA ALA A 292 22.64 4.68 11.02
C ALA A 292 22.66 4.76 9.48
N GLY A 293 23.83 5.02 8.88
CA GLY A 293 24.02 4.98 7.43
C GLY A 293 23.85 3.58 6.87
N ILE A 294 24.51 2.58 7.46
CA ILE A 294 24.40 1.17 7.02
C ILE A 294 22.95 0.69 7.08
N VAL A 295 22.25 0.95 8.19
CA VAL A 295 20.82 0.62 8.32
C VAL A 295 20.02 1.34 7.26
N ASN A 296 20.21 2.64 7.06
CA ASN A 296 19.52 3.40 6.02
C ASN A 296 19.74 2.82 4.60
N PHE A 297 20.93 2.30 4.30
CA PHE A 297 21.21 1.60 3.04
C PHE A 297 20.44 0.28 2.94
N ILE A 298 20.39 -0.50 4.01
CA ILE A 298 19.60 -1.72 4.06
C ILE A 298 18.10 -1.42 3.89
N LEU A 299 17.61 -0.32 4.46
CA LEU A 299 16.21 0.08 4.29
C LEU A 299 15.91 0.54 2.85
N LEU A 300 16.88 1.16 2.19
CA LEU A 300 16.77 1.47 0.76
C LEU A 300 16.66 0.18 -0.07
N THR A 301 17.53 -0.82 0.14
CA THR A 301 17.42 -2.09 -0.57
C THR A 301 16.11 -2.82 -0.25
N ALA A 302 15.59 -2.67 0.99
CA ALA A 302 14.29 -3.19 1.37
C ALA A 302 13.15 -2.61 0.52
N ALA A 303 13.17 -1.29 0.34
CA ALA A 303 12.17 -0.57 -0.46
C ALA A 303 12.25 -0.94 -1.94
N LEU A 304 13.47 -0.97 -2.49
CA LEU A 304 13.71 -1.34 -3.88
C LEU A 304 13.21 -2.75 -4.20
N SER A 305 13.49 -3.70 -3.31
CA SER A 305 13.04 -5.09 -3.45
C SER A 305 11.50 -5.21 -3.39
N SER A 306 10.84 -4.59 -2.41
CA SER A 306 9.36 -4.63 -2.36
C SER A 306 8.73 -3.99 -3.62
N CYS A 307 9.26 -2.85 -4.07
CA CYS A 307 8.80 -2.21 -5.30
C CYS A 307 9.02 -3.07 -6.55
N ASN A 308 10.16 -3.76 -6.62
CA ASN A 308 10.49 -4.68 -7.71
C ASN A 308 9.47 -5.83 -7.81
N ALA A 309 9.15 -6.45 -6.67
CA ALA A 309 8.13 -7.49 -6.57
C ALA A 309 6.71 -6.98 -6.92
N GLY A 310 6.41 -5.72 -6.61
CA GLY A 310 5.15 -5.08 -7.01
C GLY A 310 5.04 -4.82 -8.51
N ILE A 311 6.10 -4.34 -9.15
CA ILE A 311 6.16 -4.18 -10.63
C ILE A 311 5.98 -5.54 -11.31
N TYR A 312 6.66 -6.57 -10.80
CA TYR A 312 6.53 -7.95 -11.26
C TYR A 312 5.09 -8.47 -11.20
N SER A 313 4.40 -8.20 -10.08
CA SER A 313 3.05 -8.68 -9.81
C SER A 313 1.99 -7.93 -10.59
N THR A 314 2.12 -6.60 -10.68
CA THR A 314 1.18 -5.75 -11.44
C THR A 314 1.21 -6.07 -12.93
N GLY A 315 2.39 -6.29 -13.51
CA GLY A 315 2.53 -6.70 -14.90
C GLY A 315 1.77 -7.99 -15.22
N ARG A 316 1.91 -9.01 -14.36
CA ARG A 316 1.21 -10.31 -14.51
C ARG A 316 -0.29 -10.19 -14.29
N MET A 317 -0.71 -9.41 -13.30
CA MET A 317 -2.14 -9.20 -13.03
C MET A 317 -2.84 -8.53 -14.22
N VAL A 318 -2.23 -7.47 -14.77
CA VAL A 318 -2.79 -6.77 -15.94
C VAL A 318 -2.78 -7.66 -17.19
N HIS A 319 -1.73 -8.46 -17.38
CA HIS A 319 -1.69 -9.46 -18.44
C HIS A 319 -2.85 -10.46 -18.30
N SER A 320 -3.02 -11.07 -17.12
CA SER A 320 -4.12 -12.02 -16.83
C SER A 320 -5.50 -11.39 -17.02
N LEU A 321 -5.69 -10.12 -16.65
CA LEU A 321 -6.94 -9.39 -16.92
C LEU A 321 -7.14 -9.20 -18.43
N SER A 322 -6.09 -8.88 -19.19
CA SER A 322 -6.20 -8.71 -20.64
C SER A 322 -6.53 -10.01 -21.38
N GLU A 323 -5.98 -11.15 -20.94
CA GLU A 323 -6.31 -12.48 -21.49
C GLU A 323 -7.78 -12.85 -21.27
N ARG A 324 -8.42 -12.32 -20.22
CA ARG A 324 -9.84 -12.50 -19.91
C ARG A 324 -10.75 -11.45 -20.57
N GLY A 325 -10.20 -10.55 -21.40
CA GLY A 325 -10.93 -9.45 -22.00
C GLY A 325 -11.39 -8.39 -21.00
N GLU A 326 -10.71 -8.31 -19.86
CA GLU A 326 -10.99 -7.38 -18.74
C GLU A 326 -10.01 -6.20 -18.68
N ALA A 327 -9.04 -6.17 -19.59
CA ALA A 327 -8.15 -5.06 -19.87
C ALA A 327 -7.92 -4.97 -21.39
N PRO A 328 -7.40 -3.83 -21.92
CA PRO A 328 -7.16 -3.68 -23.35
C PRO A 328 -6.29 -4.80 -23.93
N ALA A 329 -6.69 -5.34 -25.09
CA ALA A 329 -6.02 -6.48 -25.73
C ALA A 329 -4.53 -6.23 -26.05
N ALA A 330 -4.11 -4.97 -26.20
CA ALA A 330 -2.70 -4.63 -26.39
C ALA A 330 -1.81 -5.02 -25.19
N LEU A 331 -2.39 -5.17 -23.99
CA LEU A 331 -1.66 -5.51 -22.76
C LEU A 331 -1.35 -7.01 -22.64
N GLN A 332 -1.94 -7.85 -23.51
CA GLN A 332 -1.73 -9.30 -23.53
C GLN A 332 -0.43 -9.71 -24.24
N ALA A 333 0.25 -8.78 -24.92
CA ALA A 333 1.39 -9.13 -25.73
C ALA A 333 2.62 -9.44 -24.87
N LEU A 334 3.32 -10.53 -25.21
CA LEU A 334 4.59 -10.92 -24.62
C LEU A 334 5.75 -10.43 -25.49
N SER A 335 6.85 -10.03 -24.85
CA SER A 335 8.12 -9.77 -25.52
C SER A 335 8.79 -11.07 -25.97
N SER A 336 9.86 -10.97 -26.77
CA SER A 336 10.69 -12.12 -27.17
C SER A 336 11.30 -12.91 -26.00
N ARG A 337 11.33 -12.29 -24.81
CA ARG A 337 11.80 -12.90 -23.56
C ARG A 337 10.66 -13.48 -22.70
N HIS A 338 9.44 -13.60 -23.25
CA HIS A 338 8.25 -14.12 -22.56
C HIS A 338 7.86 -13.29 -21.31
N VAL A 339 8.06 -11.98 -21.39
CA VAL A 339 7.70 -11.01 -20.35
C VAL A 339 6.61 -10.07 -20.88
N PRO A 340 5.53 -9.79 -20.12
CA PRO A 340 4.40 -8.95 -20.53
C PRO A 340 4.76 -7.46 -20.52
N LEU A 341 5.61 -7.06 -21.48
CA LEU A 341 6.21 -5.73 -21.54
C LEU A 341 5.17 -4.59 -21.57
N PRO A 342 4.09 -4.64 -22.37
CA PRO A 342 3.09 -3.57 -22.38
C PRO A 342 2.36 -3.41 -21.04
N ALA A 343 2.06 -4.53 -20.35
CA ALA A 343 1.42 -4.51 -19.04
C ALA A 343 2.33 -3.93 -17.93
N ILE A 344 3.63 -4.28 -17.97
CA ILE A 344 4.63 -3.70 -17.06
C ILE A 344 4.81 -2.21 -17.36
N ALA A 345 4.91 -1.83 -18.63
CA ALA A 345 5.05 -0.44 -19.05
C ALA A 345 3.84 0.40 -18.62
N PHE A 346 2.61 -0.11 -18.80
CA PHE A 346 1.40 0.53 -18.31
C PHE A 346 1.47 0.78 -16.80
N SER A 347 1.82 -0.25 -16.02
CA SER A 347 1.94 -0.13 -14.55
C SER A 347 3.02 0.86 -14.14
N ALA A 348 4.19 0.82 -14.77
CA ALA A 348 5.30 1.75 -14.51
C ALA A 348 4.97 3.19 -14.91
N LEU A 349 4.24 3.40 -16.01
CA LEU A 349 3.75 4.72 -16.41
C LEU A 349 2.80 5.30 -15.36
N VAL A 350 1.85 4.50 -14.86
CA VAL A 350 0.94 4.94 -13.79
C VAL A 350 1.73 5.28 -12.53
N MET A 351 2.69 4.44 -12.12
CA MET A 351 3.60 4.73 -10.98
C MET A 351 4.35 6.05 -11.17
N GLY A 352 4.88 6.30 -12.37
CA GLY A 352 5.58 7.54 -12.72
C GLY A 352 4.68 8.76 -12.68
N LEU A 353 3.44 8.66 -13.19
CA LEU A 353 2.43 9.71 -13.07
C LEU A 353 2.13 10.04 -11.60
N GLY A 354 2.14 9.06 -10.70
CA GLY A 354 2.02 9.30 -9.26
C GLY A 354 3.14 10.19 -8.71
N VAL A 355 4.38 10.01 -9.19
CA VAL A 355 5.50 10.88 -8.82
C VAL A 355 5.28 12.32 -9.33
N PHE A 356 4.75 12.50 -10.54
CA PHE A 356 4.40 13.83 -11.05
C PHE A 356 3.25 14.49 -10.28
N VAL A 357 2.23 13.73 -9.89
CA VAL A 357 1.14 14.23 -9.04
C VAL A 357 1.66 14.64 -7.67
N GLN A 358 2.57 13.85 -7.08
CA GLN A 358 3.25 14.19 -5.83
C GLN A 358 4.00 15.53 -5.92
N LEU A 359 4.66 15.79 -7.06
CA LEU A 359 5.34 17.06 -7.32
C LEU A 359 4.35 18.23 -7.44
N ALA A 360 3.33 18.09 -8.28
CA ALA A 360 2.35 19.13 -8.57
C ALA A 360 1.51 19.51 -7.34
N PHE A 361 1.27 18.54 -6.44
CA PHE A 361 0.42 18.71 -5.27
C PHE A 361 1.19 18.50 -3.96
N SER A 362 2.32 19.22 -3.79
CA SER A 362 3.08 19.22 -2.52
C SER A 362 2.25 19.56 -1.27
N ARG A 363 1.04 20.12 -1.41
CA ARG A 363 0.09 20.41 -0.32
C ARG A 363 -1.12 19.47 -0.21
N ALA A 364 -1.44 18.66 -1.23
CA ALA A 364 -2.64 17.80 -1.22
C ALA A 364 -2.33 16.31 -1.04
N CYS A 365 -1.07 15.87 -1.11
CA CYS A 365 -0.72 14.45 -1.05
C CYS A 365 -0.83 13.78 0.34
N LEU A 366 -0.98 14.55 1.43
CA LEU A 366 -1.50 14.00 2.69
C LEU A 366 -2.88 13.36 2.49
N CYS A 367 -3.69 13.92 1.58
CA CYS A 367 -4.98 13.37 1.21
C CYS A 367 -4.84 12.10 0.36
N LEU A 368 -3.84 11.99 -0.54
CA LEU A 368 -3.62 10.79 -1.35
C LEU A 368 -3.04 9.61 -0.57
N HIS A 369 -2.17 9.88 0.41
CA HIS A 369 -1.71 8.85 1.35
C HIS A 369 -2.88 8.32 2.21
N HIS A 370 -3.84 9.18 2.57
CA HIS A 370 -5.10 8.77 3.20
C HIS A 370 -6.14 8.18 2.22
N LEU A 371 -6.08 8.49 0.92
CA LEU A 371 -6.95 7.92 -0.13
C LEU A 371 -6.47 6.53 -0.58
N GLY A 372 -5.16 6.26 -0.54
CA GLY A 372 -4.63 4.89 -0.65
C GLY A 372 -5.18 3.98 0.45
N VAL A 373 -5.52 4.56 1.61
CA VAL A 373 -6.14 3.87 2.75
C VAL A 373 -7.67 3.83 2.69
N ARG A 374 -8.30 4.56 1.76
CA ARG A 374 -9.68 4.28 1.33
C ARG A 374 -9.68 3.29 0.17
N HIS A 375 -9.21 2.07 0.40
CA HIS A 375 -9.34 0.94 -0.53
C HIS A 375 -10.78 0.75 -1.05
N TRP A 376 -11.79 1.23 -0.30
CA TRP A 376 -13.21 1.23 -0.68
C TRP A 376 -13.60 2.19 -1.81
N ASP A 377 -12.86 3.27 -2.04
CA ASP A 377 -13.17 4.21 -3.13
C ASP A 377 -12.74 3.62 -4.49
N TYR A 378 -11.73 2.74 -4.54
CA TYR A 378 -11.36 2.00 -5.75
C TYR A 378 -12.41 0.96 -6.16
N PHE A 379 -13.06 0.30 -5.19
CA PHE A 379 -14.20 -0.58 -5.46
C PHE A 379 -15.35 0.22 -6.09
N ARG A 380 -15.62 1.45 -5.62
CA ARG A 380 -16.60 2.37 -6.22
C ARG A 380 -16.19 2.86 -7.61
N VAL A 381 -14.92 3.17 -7.83
CA VAL A 381 -14.40 3.60 -9.14
C VAL A 381 -14.42 2.45 -10.14
N GLY A 382 -14.06 1.23 -9.75
CA GLY A 382 -14.18 0.02 -10.57
C GLY A 382 -15.62 -0.33 -10.91
N LEU A 383 -16.54 -0.21 -9.95
CA LEU A 383 -17.98 -0.39 -10.17
C LEU A 383 -18.54 0.66 -11.15
N ASN A 384 -18.15 1.93 -11.00
CA ASN A 384 -18.58 3.02 -11.88
C ASN A 384 -17.95 2.92 -13.28
N LEU A 385 -16.69 2.50 -13.41
CA LEU A 385 -16.05 2.24 -14.71
C LEU A 385 -16.67 1.04 -15.44
N SER A 386 -17.10 0.01 -14.70
CA SER A 386 -17.83 -1.14 -15.25
C SER A 386 -19.24 -0.75 -15.72
N LEU A 387 -19.93 0.12 -14.98
CA LEU A 387 -21.21 0.71 -15.41
C LEU A 387 -21.06 1.67 -16.60
N ALA A 388 -19.93 2.40 -16.68
CA ALA A 388 -19.65 3.36 -17.75
C ALA A 388 -19.13 2.69 -19.05
N SER A 389 -18.52 1.51 -18.97
CA SER A 389 -17.97 0.78 -20.13
C SER A 389 -18.98 -0.13 -20.83
N GLY A 390 -20.24 -0.16 -20.39
CA GLY A 390 -21.32 -0.85 -21.09
C GLY A 390 -21.11 -2.35 -21.26
N VAL A 391 -20.29 -2.99 -20.41
CA VAL A 391 -20.10 -4.45 -20.41
C VAL A 391 -21.35 -5.08 -19.79
N SER A 392 -22.38 -5.23 -20.60
CA SER A 392 -23.65 -5.86 -20.23
C SER A 392 -23.42 -7.34 -19.89
N PRO A 393 -23.88 -7.83 -18.71
CA PRO A 393 -23.76 -9.22 -18.32
C PRO A 393 -24.92 -10.03 -18.91
N ALA A 394 -24.89 -10.35 -20.19
CA ALA A 394 -25.83 -11.31 -20.77
C ALA A 394 -25.30 -11.97 -22.04
N GLY A 395 -24.80 -13.21 -21.90
CA GLY A 395 -24.68 -14.13 -23.02
C GLY A 395 -25.88 -15.08 -23.03
N GLY A 396 -26.78 -14.94 -24.00
CA GLY A 396 -27.90 -15.86 -24.20
C GLY A 396 -28.53 -15.72 -25.59
N ARG A 397 -28.31 -16.70 -26.48
CA ARG A 397 -28.90 -16.78 -27.82
C ARG A 397 -30.45 -16.81 -27.75
N ARG A 398 -31.14 -16.00 -28.57
CA ARG A 398 -31.99 -16.45 -29.72
C ARG A 398 -32.96 -15.37 -30.24
N LYS A 399 -33.12 -15.44 -31.57
CA LYS A 399 -34.29 -15.16 -32.42
C LYS A 399 -34.63 -13.70 -32.73
N THR A 400 -34.33 -13.38 -33.99
CA THR A 400 -35.17 -12.59 -34.89
C THR A 400 -36.66 -12.86 -34.64
N ALA A 401 -37.39 -11.82 -34.25
CA ALA A 401 -38.83 -11.71 -34.42
C ALA A 401 -39.13 -10.22 -34.64
N GLY A 402 -39.57 -9.88 -35.85
CA GLY A 402 -40.07 -8.56 -36.14
C GLY A 402 -41.40 -8.32 -35.42
N LEU A 403 -41.57 -7.11 -34.89
CA LEU A 403 -42.89 -6.52 -34.71
C LEU A 403 -42.84 -5.07 -35.18
N ARG A 404 -43.58 -4.81 -36.27
CA ARG A 404 -44.03 -3.50 -36.70
C ARG A 404 -45.29 -3.09 -35.91
N LEU A 405 -45.56 -1.78 -35.94
CA LEU A 405 -46.80 -1.05 -35.62
C LEU A 405 -46.99 -0.74 -34.11
N SER A 406 -47.44 0.44 -33.70
CA SER A 406 -48.19 1.48 -34.40
C SER A 406 -47.94 2.87 -33.79
N ALA A 407 -48.00 3.88 -34.66
CA ALA A 407 -48.07 5.28 -34.29
C ALA A 407 -49.48 5.66 -33.82
N ALA A 408 -49.56 6.42 -32.73
CA ALA A 408 -50.61 7.36 -32.35
C ALA A 408 -49.96 8.31 -31.33
N GLY A 409 -49.81 9.62 -31.51
CA GLY A 409 -50.73 10.57 -32.14
C GLY A 409 -51.42 11.37 -31.04
N ARG A 410 -50.75 12.43 -30.56
CA ARG A 410 -51.28 13.63 -29.86
C ARG A 410 -50.09 14.51 -29.44
N THR A 411 -49.61 15.44 -30.25
CA THR A 411 -50.01 16.86 -30.35
C THR A 411 -50.15 17.58 -28.99
N GLY A 412 -49.25 18.54 -28.76
CA GLY A 412 -49.18 19.43 -27.61
C GLY A 412 -47.91 20.28 -27.70
N ASP A 413 -48.05 21.39 -28.43
CA ASP A 413 -47.01 22.29 -28.94
C ASP A 413 -46.57 23.35 -27.90
N HIS A 414 -45.46 24.03 -28.21
CA HIS A 414 -44.77 25.18 -27.58
C HIS A 414 -43.74 24.84 -26.48
N GLY A 415 -42.46 25.21 -26.55
CA GLY A 415 -41.69 25.99 -27.53
C GLY A 415 -40.34 26.38 -26.91
N THR A 416 -39.24 25.97 -27.57
CA THR A 416 -37.90 26.61 -27.65
C THR A 416 -37.17 27.15 -26.42
N GLY A 417 -35.95 26.64 -26.20
CA GLY A 417 -34.92 27.32 -25.40
C GLY A 417 -33.64 26.50 -25.20
N LEU A 418 -32.83 26.34 -26.25
CA LEU A 418 -31.44 25.87 -26.12
C LEU A 418 -30.64 26.90 -25.32
N GLY A 419 -30.00 26.48 -24.22
CA GLY A 419 -29.18 27.36 -23.38
C GLY A 419 -28.12 26.57 -22.62
N ILE A 420 -27.02 26.22 -23.30
CA ILE A 420 -25.79 25.76 -22.67
C ILE A 420 -25.25 26.90 -21.81
N SER A 421 -25.29 26.76 -20.48
CA SER A 421 -24.52 27.65 -19.59
C SER A 421 -23.66 26.84 -18.63
N ARG A 422 -22.35 27.04 -18.78
CA ARG A 422 -21.29 26.64 -17.85
C ARG A 422 -21.52 27.34 -16.51
N ARG A 423 -21.67 26.60 -15.41
CA ARG A 423 -21.28 27.08 -14.08
C ARG A 423 -20.62 25.96 -13.28
N CYS A 424 -19.30 26.06 -13.18
CA CYS A 424 -18.52 25.50 -12.09
C CYS A 424 -19.05 26.08 -10.76
N GLY A 425 -19.71 25.26 -9.95
CA GLY A 425 -20.01 25.57 -8.56
C GLY A 425 -18.84 25.17 -7.68
N GLY A 426 -17.92 26.12 -7.44
CA GLY A 426 -16.91 25.99 -6.39
C GLY A 426 -17.55 26.21 -5.03
N PHE A 427 -17.53 25.21 -4.16
CA PHE A 427 -17.81 25.38 -2.74
C PHE A 427 -16.55 25.88 -2.03
N ALA A 428 -16.51 27.18 -1.76
CA ALA A 428 -15.53 27.78 -0.87
C ALA A 428 -16.01 27.63 0.58
N VAL A 429 -15.37 26.75 1.35
CA VAL A 429 -15.53 26.72 2.82
C VAL A 429 -14.48 27.66 3.41
N LEU A 430 -14.95 28.83 3.85
CA LEU A 430 -14.19 29.82 4.62
C LEU A 430 -13.80 29.24 5.99
N HIS A 431 -12.53 28.87 6.17
CA HIS A 431 -11.94 28.71 7.48
C HIS A 431 -11.55 30.10 8.03
N ARG A 432 -12.19 30.53 9.13
CA ARG A 432 -11.60 31.54 10.03
C ARG A 432 -10.87 30.84 11.18
N PRO A 433 -9.67 31.32 11.58
CA PRO A 433 -8.88 30.73 12.64
C PRO A 433 -9.49 31.02 14.03
N TRP A 434 -9.55 30.01 14.88
CA TRP A 434 -9.89 30.18 16.30
C TRP A 434 -8.63 30.45 17.10
N ALA A 435 -8.61 31.60 17.79
CA ALA A 435 -7.62 31.98 18.78
C ALA A 435 -7.95 31.29 20.12
N HIS A 436 -6.92 30.79 20.79
CA HIS A 436 -6.99 30.31 22.17
C HIS A 436 -7.26 31.49 23.12
N GLY A 437 -8.22 31.31 24.02
CA GLY A 437 -8.54 32.22 25.11
C GLY A 437 -9.17 31.44 26.27
N ASP A 438 -8.73 31.78 27.47
CA ASP A 438 -8.81 31.03 28.72
C ASP A 438 -10.19 30.59 29.23
N HIS A 439 -10.13 29.55 30.06
CA HIS A 439 -11.19 29.00 30.91
C HIS A 439 -12.03 30.07 31.64
N GLY A 440 -13.37 30.00 31.49
CA GLY A 440 -14.28 30.75 32.35
C GLY A 440 -15.77 30.61 32.02
N ARG A 441 -16.44 29.64 32.65
CA ARG A 441 -17.88 29.54 32.98
C ARG A 441 -18.91 30.13 31.98
N CYS A 442 -19.62 29.26 31.26
CA CYS A 442 -20.89 29.61 30.62
C CYS A 442 -22.05 29.70 31.63
N ARG A 443 -22.64 30.88 31.79
CA ARG A 443 -24.04 31.05 32.26
C ARG A 443 -24.91 31.41 31.05
N LEU A 444 -26.04 30.70 30.93
CA LEU A 444 -27.15 31.00 30.02
C LEU A 444 -27.83 32.32 30.42
N VAL A 445 -27.88 33.31 29.51
CA VAL A 445 -28.91 34.36 29.53
C VAL A 445 -29.29 34.77 28.11
N GLY A 446 -30.54 34.48 27.76
CA GLY A 446 -31.51 35.47 27.27
C GLY A 446 -31.30 36.14 25.91
N ALA A 447 -32.14 35.74 24.96
CA ALA A 447 -32.41 36.44 23.72
C ALA A 447 -32.75 37.94 23.92
N ARG A 448 -32.26 38.79 23.02
CA ARG A 448 -33.03 39.91 22.44
C ARG A 448 -32.33 40.46 21.19
N ARG A 449 -33.08 40.47 20.09
CA ARG A 449 -32.78 41.24 18.86
C ARG A 449 -32.88 42.73 19.19
N THR A 450 -31.85 43.48 18.84
CA THR A 450 -31.99 44.91 18.56
C THR A 450 -30.98 45.31 17.48
N ARG A 451 -31.51 45.67 16.31
CA ARG A 451 -30.80 46.46 15.29
C ARG A 451 -30.45 47.81 15.92
N LEU A 452 -29.28 48.37 15.61
CA LEU A 452 -29.01 49.81 15.45
C LEU A 452 -27.58 49.96 14.90
N ARG A 453 -27.48 50.35 13.62
CA ARG A 453 -26.96 51.64 13.14
C ARG A 453 -25.46 51.86 13.37
N CYS A 454 -24.74 51.80 12.27
CA CYS A 454 -23.42 52.37 12.09
C CYS A 454 -23.52 53.89 11.93
N PRO A 455 -22.65 54.69 12.57
CA PRO A 455 -22.30 56.01 12.09
C PRO A 455 -20.88 56.03 11.51
N SER A 456 -20.79 56.72 10.39
CA SER A 456 -19.62 56.99 9.57
C SER A 456 -18.70 58.09 10.12
N ARG A 457 -17.41 57.93 9.81
CA ARG A 457 -16.40 58.95 9.45
C ARG A 457 -15.92 60.01 10.46
N ARG A 458 -14.57 60.13 10.43
CA ARG A 458 -13.63 61.23 10.74
C ARG A 458 -12.78 60.84 11.96
N GLY A 459 -11.47 60.95 11.99
CA GLY A 459 -10.45 61.52 11.11
C GLY A 459 -9.18 61.67 11.96
N THR A 460 -8.02 61.67 11.30
CA THR A 460 -6.73 62.28 11.72
C THR A 460 -5.99 61.80 12.99
N ASP A 461 -4.73 61.44 12.73
CA ASP A 461 -3.50 61.81 13.45
C ASP A 461 -3.00 61.04 14.69
N SER A 462 -1.88 60.34 14.43
CA SER A 462 -0.57 60.50 15.10
C SER A 462 -0.27 59.75 16.40
N LEU A 463 0.91 59.08 16.36
CA LEU A 463 1.90 58.84 17.43
C LEU A 463 1.39 58.05 18.66
N ARG A 464 1.85 56.82 18.93
CA ARG A 464 3.21 56.36 19.26
C ARG A 464 3.27 54.84 19.26
#